data_AF-A0A170SK32-F1
#
_entry.id   AF-A0A170SK32-F1
#
_cell.length_a   1.000
_cell.length_b   1.000
_cell.length_c   1.000
_cell.angle_alpha   90.00
_cell.angle_beta   90.00
_cell.angle_gamma   90.00
#
_symmetry.space_group_name_H-M   'P 1'
#
loop_
_entity.id
_entity.type
_entity.pdbx_description
1 polymer ?
#
loop_
_entity_poly.entity_id
_entity_poly.type
_entity_poly.pdbx_seq_one_letter_code
_entity_poly.pdbx_strand_id
1 'polypeptide(L)'
;MGLFKKLKDVASTVSKHLKTVTVEITAEELLEKWPIIKKYNPLPVISGYEIGEIDILDVNRRSDGDINLEVLVRIEEEECSGEEEEECETRITEETRFERLKPDEKVKLLFKYARYEELVREHGDIFNALKK
;
A
#
# COMPACT_ATOMS: atom_id res chain seq x y z
N MET A 1 11.16 34.46 20.03
CA MET A 1 11.77 33.66 18.93
C MET A 1 11.41 32.15 18.97
N GLY A 2 10.35 31.71 19.66
CA GLY A 2 10.06 30.26 19.85
C GLY A 2 8.89 29.64 19.05
N LEU A 3 8.05 30.46 18.42
CA LEU A 3 6.84 29.99 17.70
C LEU A 3 7.13 29.49 16.28
N PHE A 4 8.07 30.13 15.56
CA PHE A 4 8.44 29.74 14.20
C PHE A 4 9.18 28.39 14.13
N LYS A 5 9.96 28.02 15.16
CA LYS A 5 10.60 26.69 15.24
C LYS A 5 9.56 25.57 15.35
N LYS A 6 8.57 25.74 16.23
CA LYS A 6 7.51 24.74 16.42
C LYS A 6 6.66 24.52 15.16
N LEU A 7 6.31 25.58 14.43
CA LEU A 7 5.57 25.46 13.17
C LEU A 7 6.38 24.74 12.07
N LYS A 8 7.68 24.98 11.99
CA LYS A 8 8.56 24.31 11.03
C LYS A 8 8.72 22.82 11.34
N ASP A 9 8.80 22.47 12.62
CA ASP A 9 8.85 21.07 13.06
C ASP A 9 7.52 20.35 12.79
N VAL A 10 6.39 21.00 13.05
CA VAL A 10 5.05 20.46 12.72
C VAL A 10 4.88 20.28 11.21
N ALA A 11 5.24 21.27 10.40
CA ALA A 11 5.18 21.17 8.94
C ALA A 11 6.12 20.08 8.38
N SER A 12 7.31 19.91 8.97
CA SER A 12 8.23 18.83 8.59
C SER A 12 7.67 17.45 8.95
N THR A 13 7.06 17.32 10.13
CA THR A 13 6.39 16.08 10.57
C THR A 13 5.19 15.75 9.69
N VAL A 14 4.33 16.72 9.37
CA VAL A 14 3.19 16.54 8.45
C VAL A 14 3.67 16.17 7.04
N SER A 15 4.73 16.84 6.56
CA SER A 15 5.34 16.51 5.26
C SER A 15 5.88 15.07 5.23
N LYS A 16 6.51 14.60 6.30
CA LYS A 16 6.94 13.19 6.41
C LYS A 16 5.75 12.22 6.41
N HIS A 17 4.65 12.56 7.06
CA HIS A 17 3.45 11.72 7.06
C HIS A 17 2.77 11.60 5.68
N LEU A 18 2.97 12.59 4.81
CA LEU A 18 2.49 12.60 3.43
C LEU A 18 3.45 11.93 2.44
N LYS A 19 4.73 11.76 2.81
CA LYS A 19 5.69 11.08 1.95
C LYS A 19 5.45 9.59 1.93
N THR A 20 5.63 9.00 0.76
CA THR A 20 5.60 7.56 0.55
C THR A 20 6.98 7.03 0.19
N VAL A 21 7.22 5.75 0.49
CA VAL A 21 8.42 5.00 0.12
C VAL A 21 7.96 3.76 -0.62
N THR A 22 8.54 3.53 -1.79
CA THR A 22 8.34 2.30 -2.54
C THR A 22 9.50 1.35 -2.25
N VAL A 23 9.19 0.12 -1.86
CA VAL A 23 10.15 -0.98 -1.73
C VAL A 23 9.78 -2.09 -2.69
N GLU A 24 10.77 -2.88 -3.10
CA GLU A 24 10.58 -4.03 -3.97
C GLU A 24 11.00 -5.29 -3.20
N ILE A 25 10.16 -6.32 -3.25
CA ILE A 25 10.34 -7.58 -2.52
C ILE A 25 9.92 -8.74 -3.43
N THR A 26 10.59 -9.89 -3.35
CA THR A 26 10.12 -11.08 -4.09
C THR A 26 8.82 -11.62 -3.49
N ALA A 27 8.00 -12.33 -4.28
CA ALA A 27 6.75 -12.91 -3.79
C ALA A 27 6.99 -13.94 -2.68
N GLU A 28 8.10 -14.68 -2.76
CA GLU A 28 8.55 -15.60 -1.71
C GLU A 28 8.86 -14.85 -0.41
N GLU A 29 9.69 -13.82 -0.47
CA GLU A 29 10.01 -13.03 0.73
C GLU A 29 8.77 -12.30 1.27
N LEU A 30 7.86 -11.88 0.39
CA LEU A 30 6.60 -11.28 0.77
C LEU A 30 5.78 -12.28 1.58
N LEU A 31 5.61 -13.53 1.10
CA LEU A 31 4.93 -14.59 1.84
C LEU A 31 5.56 -14.79 3.23
N GLU A 32 6.88 -14.94 3.30
CA GLU A 32 7.59 -15.21 4.56
C GLU A 32 7.46 -14.06 5.56
N LYS A 33 7.53 -12.81 5.08
CA LYS A 33 7.55 -11.60 5.92
C LYS A 33 6.17 -10.97 6.09
N TRP A 34 5.14 -11.44 5.37
CA TRP A 34 3.78 -10.89 5.41
C TRP A 34 3.19 -10.75 6.82
N PRO A 35 3.36 -11.72 7.75
CA PRO A 35 2.83 -11.60 9.12
C PRO A 35 3.36 -10.38 9.89
N ILE A 36 4.54 -9.88 9.51
CA ILE A 36 5.16 -8.68 10.09
C ILE A 36 4.74 -7.47 9.27
N ILE A 37 4.96 -7.50 7.96
CA ILE A 37 4.76 -6.39 7.03
C ILE A 37 3.32 -5.85 7.08
N LYS A 38 2.32 -6.74 7.14
CA LYS A 38 0.90 -6.36 7.08
C LYS A 38 0.45 -5.40 8.17
N LYS A 39 1.14 -5.37 9.31
CA LYS A 39 0.83 -4.48 10.44
C LYS A 39 1.09 -3.00 10.13
N TYR A 40 1.88 -2.74 9.08
CA TYR A 40 2.29 -1.40 8.67
C TYR A 40 1.52 -0.90 7.45
N ASN A 41 0.48 -1.64 7.04
CA ASN A 41 -0.44 -1.32 5.94
C ASN A 41 0.25 -0.82 4.66
N PRO A 42 1.15 -1.62 4.04
CA PRO A 42 1.61 -1.31 2.70
C PRO A 42 0.49 -1.43 1.68
N LEU A 43 0.57 -0.60 0.65
CA LEU A 43 -0.28 -0.70 -0.53
C LEU A 43 0.51 -1.40 -1.65
N PRO A 44 -0.06 -2.37 -2.37
CA PRO A 44 0.60 -2.99 -3.50
C PRO A 44 0.55 -2.06 -4.72
N VAL A 45 1.62 -2.02 -5.51
CA VAL A 45 1.64 -1.31 -6.79
C VAL A 45 1.46 -2.32 -7.91
N ILE A 46 0.21 -2.51 -8.34
CA ILE A 46 -0.16 -3.50 -9.36
C ILE A 46 -0.63 -2.77 -10.63
N SER A 47 -0.04 -3.12 -11.77
CA SER A 47 -0.38 -2.53 -13.07
C SER A 47 -1.78 -2.96 -13.52
N GLY A 48 -2.55 -2.05 -14.12
CA GLY A 48 -3.88 -2.34 -14.68
C GLY A 48 -5.06 -2.09 -13.75
N TYR A 49 -4.80 -1.63 -12.53
CA TYR A 49 -5.84 -1.15 -11.61
C TYR A 49 -5.94 0.37 -11.74
N GLU A 50 -6.98 0.82 -12.44
CA GLU A 50 -7.35 2.24 -12.53
C GLU A 50 -8.31 2.57 -11.37
N ILE A 51 -7.81 3.39 -10.45
CA ILE A 51 -8.55 4.18 -9.45
C ILE A 51 -9.26 3.37 -8.35
N GLY A 52 -8.55 3.29 -7.22
CA GLY A 52 -9.08 3.25 -5.87
C GLY A 52 -8.09 2.64 -4.89
N GLU A 53 -8.42 2.65 -3.59
CA GLU A 53 -7.55 2.08 -2.56
C GLU A 53 -7.44 0.56 -2.77
N ILE A 54 -6.22 0.09 -3.02
CA ILE A 54 -5.91 -1.34 -3.11
C ILE A 54 -5.26 -1.77 -1.80
N ASP A 55 -5.89 -2.70 -1.10
CA ASP A 55 -5.35 -3.29 0.12
C ASP A 55 -4.97 -4.75 -0.13
N ILE A 56 -3.88 -5.22 0.49
CA ILE A 56 -3.56 -6.65 0.52
C ILE A 56 -4.31 -7.28 1.69
N LEU A 57 -5.16 -8.26 1.42
CA LEU A 57 -5.89 -9.01 2.43
C LEU A 57 -5.04 -10.17 2.96
N ASP A 58 -4.45 -10.95 2.05
CA ASP A 58 -3.66 -12.12 2.42
C ASP A 58 -2.60 -12.47 1.37
N VAL A 59 -1.57 -13.18 1.82
CA VAL A 59 -0.52 -13.76 0.97
C VAL A 59 -0.36 -15.21 1.38
N ASN A 60 -0.61 -16.13 0.44
CA ASN A 60 -0.54 -17.56 0.73
C ASN A 60 0.10 -18.35 -0.42
N ARG A 61 0.67 -19.51 -0.05
CA ARG A 61 1.25 -20.44 -1.02
C ARG A 61 0.17 -21.38 -1.53
N ARG A 62 0.07 -21.49 -2.86
CA ARG A 62 -0.84 -22.42 -3.54
C ARG A 62 -0.20 -23.80 -3.69
N SER A 63 -1.03 -24.79 -3.97
CA SER A 63 -0.62 -26.19 -4.14
C SER A 63 0.32 -26.42 -5.33
N ASP A 64 0.27 -25.54 -6.34
CA ASP A 64 1.13 -25.56 -7.53
C ASP A 64 2.50 -24.88 -7.29
N GLY A 65 2.72 -24.33 -6.09
CA GLY A 65 3.97 -23.68 -5.71
C GLY A 65 3.99 -22.17 -5.95
N ASP A 66 2.98 -21.65 -6.65
CA ASP A 66 2.83 -20.21 -6.87
C ASP A 66 2.35 -19.51 -5.58
N ILE A 67 2.64 -18.22 -5.49
CA ILE A 67 2.16 -17.34 -4.43
C ILE A 67 0.89 -16.65 -4.91
N ASN A 68 -0.17 -16.73 -4.11
CA ASN A 68 -1.40 -16.00 -4.31
C ASN A 68 -1.38 -14.74 -3.46
N LEU A 69 -1.60 -13.59 -4.09
CA LEU A 69 -1.79 -12.32 -3.43
C LEU A 69 -3.28 -11.95 -3.54
N GLU A 70 -3.99 -12.02 -2.42
CA GLU A 70 -5.39 -11.60 -2.34
C GLU A 70 -5.45 -10.10 -2.07
N VAL A 71 -6.09 -9.36 -2.97
CA VAL A 71 -6.21 -7.90 -2.88
C VAL A 71 -7.67 -7.49 -2.84
N LEU A 72 -7.99 -6.51 -2.00
CA LEU A 72 -9.24 -5.77 -2.04
C LEU A 72 -9.05 -4.54 -2.90
N VAL A 73 -9.90 -4.36 -3.89
CA VAL A 73 -9.92 -3.18 -4.74
C VAL A 73 -11.19 -2.41 -4.41
N ARG A 74 -11.03 -1.18 -3.93
CA ARG A 74 -12.15 -0.23 -3.85
C ARG A 74 -12.26 0.48 -5.19
N ILE A 75 -13.45 0.59 -5.74
CA ILE A 75 -13.74 1.34 -6.97
C ILE A 75 -14.71 2.44 -6.59
N GLU A 76 -14.31 3.68 -6.85
CA GLU A 76 -15.10 4.87 -6.61
C GLU A 76 -15.68 5.34 -7.94
N GLU A 77 -17.00 5.22 -8.09
CA GLU A 77 -17.73 5.62 -9.28
C GLU A 77 -18.63 6.81 -8.93
N GLU A 78 -18.52 7.89 -9.69
CA GLU A 78 -19.42 9.04 -9.57
C GLU A 78 -20.65 8.77 -10.46
N GLU A 79 -21.80 8.51 -9.83
CA GLU A 79 -23.07 8.35 -10.53
C GLU A 79 -23.83 9.68 -10.44
N CYS A 80 -23.89 10.43 -11.55
CA CYS A 80 -24.71 11.63 -11.66
C CYS A 80 -26.06 11.25 -12.29
N SER A 81 -27.16 11.63 -11.65
CA SER A 81 -28.51 11.38 -12.19
C SER A 81 -29.30 12.68 -12.40
N GLY A 82 -29.68 12.97 -13.65
CA GLY A 82 -30.68 14.00 -13.99
C GLY A 82 -30.18 15.22 -14.78
N GLU A 83 -31.11 15.87 -15.51
CA GLU A 83 -30.88 17.03 -16.39
C GLU A 83 -31.12 18.41 -15.72
N GLU A 84 -31.49 18.48 -14.44
CA GLU A 84 -31.62 19.76 -13.72
C GLU A 84 -31.14 19.62 -12.27
N GLU A 85 -30.12 20.43 -11.91
CA GLU A 85 -29.35 20.45 -10.64
C GLU A 85 -28.62 19.13 -10.31
N GLU A 86 -27.36 19.04 -10.76
CA GLU A 86 -26.45 17.88 -10.65
C GLU A 86 -26.22 17.43 -9.20
N GLU A 87 -27.09 16.57 -8.67
CA GLU A 87 -26.75 15.71 -7.53
C GLU A 87 -25.95 14.53 -8.06
N CYS A 88 -24.62 14.65 -8.02
CA CYS A 88 -23.70 13.54 -8.22
C CYS A 88 -23.49 12.84 -6.88
N GLU A 89 -23.79 11.55 -6.81
CA GLU A 89 -23.47 10.72 -5.67
C GLU A 89 -22.24 9.88 -5.97
N THR A 90 -21.29 9.87 -5.04
CA THR A 90 -20.15 8.97 -5.09
C THR A 90 -20.57 7.60 -4.56
N ARG A 91 -20.50 6.58 -5.41
CA ARG A 91 -20.71 5.18 -5.03
C ARG A 91 -19.37 4.49 -4.87
N ILE A 92 -19.18 3.81 -3.74
CA ILE A 92 -17.99 3.00 -3.47
C ILE A 92 -18.38 1.53 -3.55
N THR A 93 -17.74 0.80 -4.45
CA THR A 93 -17.86 -0.66 -4.59
C THR A 93 -16.56 -1.33 -4.17
N GLU A 94 -16.62 -2.46 -3.45
CA GLU A 94 -15.45 -3.22 -3.06
C GLU A 94 -15.43 -4.58 -3.77
N GLU A 95 -14.33 -4.93 -4.43
CA GLU A 95 -14.15 -6.21 -5.13
C GLU A 95 -12.85 -6.90 -4.69
N THR A 96 -12.93 -8.16 -4.29
CA THR A 96 -11.75 -8.98 -3.99
C THR A 96 -11.21 -9.62 -5.27
N ARG A 97 -9.92 -9.43 -5.55
CA ARG A 97 -9.19 -10.05 -6.66
C ARG A 97 -7.99 -10.85 -6.17
N PHE A 98 -7.49 -11.72 -7.05
CA PHE A 98 -6.37 -12.61 -6.77
C PHE A 98 -5.30 -12.48 -7.85
N GLU A 99 -4.12 -12.01 -7.44
CA GLU A 99 -2.95 -11.97 -8.29
C GLU A 99 -2.10 -13.22 -8.07
N ARG A 100 -1.76 -13.90 -9.15
CA ARG A 100 -0.87 -15.07 -9.12
C ARG A 100 0.54 -14.63 -9.42
N LEU A 101 1.45 -14.97 -8.53
CA LEU A 101 2.85 -14.58 -8.60
C LEU A 101 3.73 -15.82 -8.48
N LYS A 102 4.75 -15.93 -9.33
CA LYS A 102 5.83 -16.89 -9.12
C LYS A 102 6.67 -16.45 -7.92
N PRO A 103 7.30 -17.38 -7.18
CA PRO A 103 8.12 -17.05 -6.01
C PRO A 103 9.20 -15.99 -6.25
N ASP A 104 9.79 -15.95 -7.45
CA ASP A 104 10.83 -15.01 -7.85
C ASP A 104 10.31 -13.68 -8.42
N GLU A 105 9.01 -13.57 -8.68
CA GLU A 105 8.42 -12.33 -9.17
C GLU A 105 8.48 -11.23 -8.11
N LYS A 106 8.74 -10.01 -8.57
CA LYS A 106 8.93 -8.85 -7.72
C LYS A 106 7.63 -8.09 -7.54
N VAL A 107 7.27 -7.84 -6.30
CA VAL A 107 6.13 -7.03 -5.89
C VAL A 107 6.65 -5.70 -5.37
N LYS A 108 6.05 -4.60 -5.83
CA LYS A 108 6.31 -3.27 -5.30
C LYS A 108 5.29 -2.94 -4.23
N LEU A 109 5.77 -2.49 -3.08
CA LEU A 109 4.97 -2.07 -1.94
C LEU A 109 5.21 -0.60 -1.65
N LEU A 110 4.13 0.15 -1.51
CA LEU A 110 4.13 1.55 -1.15
C LEU A 110 3.79 1.69 0.34
N PHE A 111 4.68 2.30 1.11
CA PHE A 111 4.48 2.61 2.52
C PHE A 111 4.32 4.11 2.72
N LYS A 112 3.45 4.51 3.65
CA LYS A 112 3.58 5.84 4.28
C LYS A 112 4.91 5.87 5.03
N TYR A 113 5.71 6.92 4.84
CA TYR A 113 7.08 7.00 5.37
C TYR A 113 7.13 6.75 6.90
N ALA A 114 6.17 7.31 7.65
CA ALA A 114 6.07 7.09 9.09
C ALA A 114 5.91 5.59 9.47
N ARG A 115 5.11 4.83 8.69
CA ARG A 115 4.92 3.39 8.90
C ARG A 115 6.17 2.59 8.55
N TYR A 116 6.86 3.00 7.49
CA TYR A 116 8.14 2.40 7.11
C TYR A 116 9.22 2.65 8.17
N GLU A 117 9.31 3.87 8.73
CA GLU A 117 10.24 4.16 9.83
C GLU A 117 9.93 3.31 11.08
N GLU A 118 8.65 3.12 11.42
CA GLU A 118 8.23 2.25 12.53
C GLU A 118 8.68 0.80 12.30
N LEU A 119 8.44 0.24 11.10
CA LEU A 119 8.90 -1.09 10.72
C LEU A 119 10.42 -1.22 10.85
N VAL A 120 11.19 -0.30 10.25
CA VAL A 120 12.65 -0.35 10.27
C VAL A 120 13.20 -0.24 11.69
N ARG A 121 12.57 0.59 12.54
CA ARG A 121 12.96 0.74 13.94
C ARG A 121 12.71 -0.54 14.76
N GLU A 122 11.62 -1.25 14.50
CA GLU A 122 11.20 -2.41 15.31
C GLU A 122 11.78 -3.74 14.83
N HIS A 123 11.96 -3.89 13.51
CA HIS A 123 12.36 -5.14 12.89
C HIS A 123 13.66 -5.05 12.08
N GLY A 124 14.26 -3.85 11.97
CA GLY A 124 15.34 -3.58 11.02
C GLY A 124 14.82 -3.43 9.59
N ASP A 125 15.72 -3.11 8.66
CA ASP A 125 15.36 -3.12 7.24
C ASP A 125 15.26 -4.56 6.74
N ILE A 126 14.05 -5.12 6.84
CA ILE A 126 13.74 -6.49 6.40
C ILE A 126 13.63 -6.62 4.87
N PHE A 127 13.66 -5.51 4.13
CA PHE A 127 13.59 -5.51 2.66
C PHE A 127 14.97 -5.54 2.01
N ASN A 128 16.06 -5.32 2.75
CA ASN A 128 17.45 -5.39 2.28
C ASN A 128 17.66 -4.75 0.89
N ALA A 129 17.10 -3.55 0.70
CA ALA A 129 17.17 -2.82 -0.57
C ALA A 129 17.91 -1.48 -0.44
N LEU A 130 19.05 -1.48 0.27
CA LEU A 130 20.13 -0.51 0.05
C LEU A 130 21.49 -1.23 0.12
N LYS A 131 21.76 -2.12 -0.84
CA LYS A 131 23.12 -2.40 -1.29
C LYS A 131 23.26 -2.03 -2.77
N LYS A 132 23.40 -0.73 -3.03
CA LYS A 132 24.48 -0.15 -3.85
C LYS A 132 24.37 1.37 -3.84
#